data_AF-A0A2S2PN90-F1
#
_entry.id   AF-A0A2S2PN90-F1
#
_cell.length_a   1.000
_cell.length_b   1.000
_cell.length_c   1.000
_cell.angle_alpha   90.00
_cell.angle_beta   90.00
_cell.angle_gamma   90.00
#
_symmetry.space_group_name_H-M   'P 1'
#
loop_
_entity.id
_entity.type
_entity.pdbx_description
1 polymer ?
#
loop_
_entity_poly.entity_id
_entity_poly.type
_entity_poly.pdbx_seq_one_letter_code
_entity_poly.pdbx_strand_id
1 'polypeptide(L)'
;LFNEYMVELRKQEKEEKALRREQARKQFIELLKEHTEIDRHTRWPEIKKKLDHDSRYKAVDSSTLREDFFIDYIRILKDERKKEKEREHKEKDKHSHKRDKRDKEEKESSAKVDSKHDDKSPEKQKEEAKDSKDSKDSKEARIEASLKEREKEVQRTLAVHLKHRENEREQHKHDEAVVHFNALLADLVRSNDMSWKEAKRQLRKDSRYELVDSLDSEEKEKLYKVHVEELSKRKKEKFREMLNEISDLTLDSSWKEIRKSIKEDVRYVRFSSSDRKCEKEFREYLKDRMITAKNEFKNLLMVNY
;
A
#
# COMPACT_ATOMS: atom_id res chain seq x y z
N LEU A 1 9.60 21.19 29.71
CA LEU A 1 8.28 21.70 30.15
C LEU A 1 7.37 22.11 28.98
N PHE A 2 7.39 23.32 28.40
CA PHE A 2 6.42 23.70 27.34
C PHE A 2 6.55 22.87 26.04
N ASN A 3 7.76 22.67 25.53
CA ASN A 3 7.97 21.88 24.31
C ASN A 3 7.60 20.40 24.48
N GLU A 4 7.75 19.88 25.69
CA GLU A 4 7.44 18.51 26.07
C GLU A 4 5.92 18.33 26.19
N TYR A 5 5.23 19.28 26.83
CA TYR A 5 3.78 19.36 26.84
C TYR A 5 3.18 19.43 25.42
N MET A 6 3.77 20.23 24.53
CA MET A 6 3.34 20.32 23.12
C MET A 6 3.59 19.05 22.31
N VAL A 7 4.51 18.16 22.74
CA VAL A 7 4.72 16.85 22.12
C VAL A 7 3.71 15.86 22.67
N GLU A 8 3.49 15.84 23.98
CA GLU A 8 2.51 14.98 24.64
C GLU A 8 1.09 15.29 24.15
N LEU A 9 0.73 16.58 24.01
CA LEU A 9 -0.58 17.01 23.51
C LEU A 9 -0.82 16.51 22.08
N ARG A 10 0.16 16.64 21.18
CA ARG A 10 0.06 16.13 19.80
C ARG A 10 -0.03 14.61 19.75
N LYS A 11 0.64 13.92 20.68
CA LYS A 11 0.55 12.46 20.82
C LYS A 11 -0.85 12.06 21.29
N GLN A 12 -1.39 12.74 22.30
CA GLN A 12 -2.76 12.54 22.79
C GLN A 12 -3.80 12.81 21.70
N GLU A 13 -3.71 13.92 20.97
CA GLU A 13 -4.61 14.23 19.85
C GLU A 13 -4.56 13.14 18.76
N LYS A 14 -3.36 12.63 18.46
CA LYS A 14 -3.19 11.53 17.50
C LYS A 14 -3.84 10.24 17.99
N GLU A 15 -3.65 9.89 19.26
CA GLU A 15 -4.24 8.71 19.90
C GLU A 15 -5.76 8.82 19.97
N GLU A 16 -6.30 9.99 20.33
CA GLU A 16 -7.74 10.25 20.37
C GLU A 16 -8.36 10.17 18.97
N LYS A 17 -7.70 10.74 17.96
CA LYS A 17 -8.14 10.64 16.56
C LYS A 17 -8.10 9.19 16.06
N ALA A 18 -7.10 8.40 16.47
CA ALA A 18 -7.03 6.98 16.16
C ALA A 18 -8.16 6.19 16.83
N LEU A 19 -8.43 6.46 18.11
CA LEU A 19 -9.52 5.81 18.85
C LEU A 19 -10.88 6.14 18.25
N ARG A 20 -11.12 7.41 17.88
CA ARG A 20 -12.35 7.85 17.22
C ARG A 20 -12.55 7.15 15.88
N ARG A 21 -11.48 6.96 15.10
CA ARG A 21 -11.52 6.20 13.84
C ARG A 21 -11.85 4.72 14.07
N GLU A 22 -11.26 4.11 15.09
CA GLU A 22 -11.55 2.72 15.45
C GLU A 22 -13.00 2.56 15.91
N GLN A 23 -13.50 3.50 16.71
CA GLN A 23 -14.89 3.52 17.17
C GLN A 23 -15.86 3.69 16.00
N ALA A 24 -15.58 4.61 15.08
CA ALA A 24 -16.38 4.78 13.86
C ALA A 24 -16.40 3.49 13.02
N ARG A 25 -15.27 2.78 12.90
CA ARG A 25 -15.22 1.47 12.24
C ARG A 25 -16.11 0.45 12.96
N LYS A 26 -16.01 0.33 14.28
CA LYS A 26 -16.83 -0.62 15.06
C LYS A 26 -18.31 -0.37 14.86
N GLN A 27 -18.74 0.89 14.99
CA GLN A 27 -20.14 1.28 14.79
C GLN A 27 -20.61 1.04 13.35
N PHE A 28 -19.75 1.27 12.36
CA PHE A 28 -20.08 0.99 10.96
C PHE A 28 -20.26 -0.52 10.73
N ILE A 29 -19.41 -1.38 11.30
CA ILE A 29 -19.56 -2.83 11.20
C ILE A 29 -20.81 -3.32 11.92
N GLU A 30 -21.17 -2.73 13.08
CA GLU A 30 -22.43 -3.02 13.76
C GLU A 30 -23.64 -2.67 12.89
N LEU A 31 -23.62 -1.49 12.26
CA LEU A 31 -24.63 -1.10 11.27
C LEU A 31 -24.76 -2.15 10.16
N LEU A 32 -23.63 -2.64 9.60
CA LEU A 32 -23.69 -3.69 8.57
C LEU A 32 -24.28 -5.01 9.11
N LYS A 33 -24.01 -5.38 10.36
CA LYS A 33 -24.57 -6.58 11.00
C LYS A 33 -26.08 -6.50 11.23
N GLU A 34 -26.62 -5.30 11.43
CA GLU A 34 -28.07 -5.08 11.60
C GLU A 34 -28.84 -5.28 10.29
N HIS A 35 -28.19 -5.10 9.15
CA HIS A 35 -28.80 -5.32 7.83
C HIS A 35 -28.76 -6.80 7.43
N THR A 36 -29.81 -7.52 7.81
CA THR A 36 -29.99 -8.95 7.49
C THR A 36 -29.99 -9.28 5.99
N GLU A 37 -30.24 -8.31 5.12
CA GLU A 37 -30.15 -8.49 3.66
C GLU A 37 -28.72 -8.59 3.12
N ILE A 38 -27.71 -8.24 3.94
CA ILE A 38 -26.30 -8.33 3.53
C ILE A 38 -25.85 -9.78 3.67
N ASP A 39 -25.58 -10.39 2.52
CA ASP A 39 -24.94 -11.69 2.42
C ASP A 39 -23.52 -11.58 1.82
N ARG A 40 -22.82 -12.71 1.76
CA ARG A 40 -21.45 -12.79 1.21
C ARG A 40 -21.30 -12.42 -0.28
N HIS A 41 -22.42 -12.25 -0.99
CA HIS A 41 -22.48 -11.94 -2.44
C HIS A 41 -22.99 -10.53 -2.72
N THR A 42 -23.52 -9.85 -1.71
CA THR A 42 -24.07 -8.50 -1.79
C THR A 42 -23.02 -7.51 -2.30
N ARG A 43 -23.42 -6.62 -3.19
CA ARG A 43 -22.53 -5.60 -3.77
C ARG A 43 -22.72 -4.26 -3.07
N TRP A 44 -21.63 -3.51 -2.95
CA TRP A 44 -21.63 -2.21 -2.27
C TRP A 44 -22.72 -1.23 -2.77
N PRO A 45 -22.96 -1.06 -4.08
CA PRO A 45 -23.98 -0.11 -4.56
C PRO A 45 -25.41 -0.45 -4.12
N GLU A 46 -25.72 -1.72 -3.86
CA GLU A 46 -27.05 -2.20 -3.50
C GLU A 46 -27.41 -1.80 -2.07
N ILE A 47 -26.43 -1.87 -1.16
CA ILE A 47 -26.62 -1.52 0.25
C ILE A 47 -26.35 -0.04 0.53
N LYS A 48 -25.46 0.60 -0.24
CA LYS A 48 -25.03 1.99 -0.03
C LYS A 48 -26.20 2.97 0.13
N LYS A 49 -27.23 2.86 -0.73
CA LYS A 49 -28.42 3.73 -0.71
C LYS A 49 -29.33 3.51 0.51
N LYS A 50 -29.16 2.41 1.23
CA LYS A 50 -29.92 2.12 2.44
C LYS A 50 -29.20 2.62 3.70
N LEU A 51 -27.88 2.73 3.64
CA LEU A 51 -27.04 3.13 4.77
C LEU A 51 -26.79 4.65 4.83
N ASP A 52 -26.97 5.36 3.73
CA ASP A 52 -26.58 6.77 3.57
C ASP A 52 -27.23 7.76 4.54
N HIS A 53 -28.38 7.41 5.12
CA HIS A 53 -29.07 8.23 6.12
C HIS A 53 -28.60 7.97 7.56
N ASP A 54 -27.95 6.84 7.84
CA ASP A 54 -27.54 6.45 9.21
C ASP A 54 -26.36 7.31 9.71
N SER A 55 -26.42 7.73 10.98
CA SER A 55 -25.38 8.56 11.59
C SER A 55 -24.02 7.86 11.64
N ARG A 56 -23.99 6.54 11.83
CA ARG A 56 -22.77 5.71 11.87
C ARG A 56 -22.14 5.57 10.49
N TYR A 57 -22.96 5.59 9.43
CA TYR A 57 -22.47 5.66 8.06
C TYR A 57 -21.83 7.03 7.77
N LYS A 58 -22.50 8.11 8.17
CA LYS A 58 -22.00 9.49 8.00
C LYS A 58 -20.75 9.78 8.82
N ALA A 59 -20.58 9.13 9.99
CA ALA A 59 -19.40 9.27 10.85
C ALA A 59 -18.08 8.80 10.20
N VAL A 60 -18.15 8.05 9.10
CA VAL A 60 -16.99 7.69 8.28
C VAL A 60 -16.97 8.61 7.07
N ASP A 61 -16.12 9.62 7.01
CA ASP A 61 -16.23 10.68 5.98
C ASP A 61 -15.83 10.22 4.57
N SER A 62 -14.92 9.25 4.46
CA SER A 62 -14.39 8.77 3.17
C SER A 62 -15.28 7.69 2.55
N SER A 63 -15.78 7.95 1.33
CA SER A 63 -16.54 6.95 0.56
C SER A 63 -15.76 5.67 0.31
N THR A 64 -14.46 5.79 0.06
CA THR A 64 -13.56 4.64 -0.15
C THR A 64 -13.44 3.83 1.14
N LEU A 65 -13.30 4.49 2.28
CA LEU A 65 -13.18 3.82 3.58
C LEU A 65 -14.47 3.08 3.97
N ARG A 66 -15.64 3.64 3.65
CA ARG A 66 -16.93 2.96 3.84
C ARG A 66 -17.01 1.66 3.01
N GLU A 67 -16.54 1.71 1.77
CA GLU A 67 -16.51 0.54 0.89
C GLU A 67 -15.49 -0.50 1.38
N ASP A 68 -14.33 -0.08 1.87
CA ASP A 68 -13.35 -0.98 2.49
C ASP A 68 -13.92 -1.71 3.70
N PHE A 69 -14.62 -1.01 4.60
CA PHE A 69 -15.27 -1.63 5.76
C PHE A 69 -16.35 -2.63 5.35
N PHE A 70 -17.10 -2.33 4.28
CA PHE A 70 -18.05 -3.27 3.71
C PHE A 70 -17.36 -4.52 3.14
N ILE A 71 -16.29 -4.35 2.36
CA ILE A 71 -15.53 -5.48 1.79
C ILE A 71 -14.94 -6.36 2.91
N ASP A 72 -14.39 -5.75 3.96
CA ASP A 72 -13.90 -6.46 5.14
C ASP A 72 -15.02 -7.28 5.81
N TYR A 73 -16.21 -6.70 5.97
CA TYR A 73 -17.36 -7.40 6.53
C TYR A 73 -17.80 -8.59 5.66
N ILE A 74 -17.88 -8.41 4.34
CA ILE A 74 -18.20 -9.49 3.39
C ILE A 74 -17.16 -10.62 3.45
N ARG A 75 -15.88 -10.29 3.64
CA ARG A 75 -14.83 -11.30 3.87
C ARG A 75 -15.09 -12.08 5.16
N ILE A 76 -15.41 -11.40 6.26
CA ILE A 76 -15.72 -12.06 7.53
C ILE A 76 -16.88 -13.04 7.35
N LEU A 77 -17.96 -12.65 6.65
CA LEU A 77 -19.09 -13.54 6.34
C LEU A 77 -18.68 -14.78 5.52
N LYS A 78 -17.75 -14.63 4.55
CA LYS A 78 -17.21 -15.75 3.77
C LYS A 78 -16.40 -16.70 4.65
N ASP A 79 -15.56 -16.16 5.53
CA ASP A 79 -14.71 -16.94 6.43
C ASP A 79 -15.54 -17.68 7.49
N GLU A 80 -16.58 -17.05 8.03
CA GLU A 80 -17.52 -17.69 8.96
C GLU A 80 -18.26 -18.85 8.30
N ARG A 81 -18.77 -18.66 7.09
CA ARG A 81 -19.43 -19.75 6.34
C ARG A 81 -18.48 -20.90 6.00
N LYS A 82 -17.22 -20.59 5.70
CA LYS A 82 -16.20 -21.61 5.47
C LYS A 82 -15.96 -22.43 6.74
N LYS A 83 -15.76 -21.77 7.88
CA LYS A 83 -15.59 -22.42 9.20
C LYS A 83 -16.80 -23.25 9.61
N GLU A 84 -18.01 -22.79 9.31
CA GLU A 84 -19.25 -23.52 9.56
C GLU A 84 -19.30 -24.83 8.77
N LYS A 85 -19.03 -24.79 7.46
CA LYS A 85 -18.97 -26.00 6.62
C LYS A 85 -17.93 -27.01 7.10
N GLU A 86 -16.75 -26.53 7.52
CA GLU A 86 -15.71 -27.39 8.09
C GLU A 86 -16.16 -28.06 9.40
N ARG A 87 -16.94 -27.36 10.24
CA ARG A 87 -17.52 -27.93 11.46
C ARG A 87 -18.60 -28.96 11.15
N GLU A 88 -19.50 -28.67 10.20
CA GLU A 88 -20.55 -29.60 9.77
C GLU A 88 -19.97 -30.90 9.19
N HIS A 89 -18.92 -30.79 8.37
CA HIS A 89 -18.24 -31.96 7.82
C HIS A 89 -17.66 -32.83 8.95
N LYS A 90 -16.93 -32.21 9.89
CA LYS A 90 -16.36 -32.91 11.05
C LYS A 90 -17.42 -33.58 11.92
N GLU A 91 -18.60 -32.96 12.11
CA GLU A 91 -19.69 -33.56 12.88
C GLU A 91 -20.36 -34.72 12.13
N LYS A 92 -20.53 -34.63 10.81
CA LYS A 92 -21.05 -35.74 9.98
C LYS A 92 -20.10 -36.94 10.00
N ASP A 93 -18.79 -36.71 9.89
CA ASP A 93 -17.77 -37.77 9.95
C ASP A 93 -17.81 -38.48 11.32
N LYS A 94 -17.91 -37.71 12.41
CA LYS A 94 -18.07 -38.27 13.76
C LYS A 94 -19.36 -39.09 13.91
N HIS A 95 -20.47 -38.62 13.35
CA HIS A 95 -21.75 -39.32 13.44
C HIS A 95 -21.74 -40.61 12.62
N SER A 96 -21.14 -40.60 11.42
CA SER A 96 -20.95 -41.81 10.59
C SER A 96 -20.14 -42.85 11.35
N HIS A 97 -18.99 -42.46 11.91
CA HIS A 97 -18.15 -43.37 12.70
C HIS A 97 -18.85 -43.95 13.93
N LYS A 98 -19.69 -43.16 14.62
CA LYS A 98 -20.48 -43.67 15.75
C LYS A 98 -21.53 -44.70 15.32
N ARG A 99 -22.15 -44.50 14.15
CA ARG A 99 -23.18 -45.40 13.61
C ARG A 99 -22.56 -46.71 13.14
N ASP A 100 -21.46 -46.64 12.40
CA ASP A 100 -20.72 -47.83 11.97
C ASP A 100 -20.22 -48.68 13.16
N LYS A 101 -19.85 -48.01 14.26
CA LYS A 101 -19.47 -48.71 15.50
C LYS A 101 -20.65 -49.44 16.15
N ARG A 102 -21.84 -48.81 16.21
CA ARG A 102 -23.05 -49.47 16.73
C ARG A 102 -23.51 -50.63 15.87
N ASP A 103 -23.54 -50.47 14.54
CA ASP A 103 -23.98 -51.52 13.62
C ASP A 103 -23.03 -52.73 13.67
N LYS A 104 -21.74 -52.50 13.97
CA LYS A 104 -20.77 -53.56 14.21
C LYS A 104 -20.99 -54.27 15.54
N GLU A 105 -21.30 -53.54 16.61
CA GLU A 105 -21.64 -54.10 17.93
C GLU A 105 -22.97 -54.90 17.90
N GLU A 106 -23.96 -54.46 17.11
CA GLU A 106 -25.21 -55.21 16.90
C GLU A 106 -25.00 -56.49 16.07
N LYS A 107 -24.19 -56.45 15.00
CA LYS A 107 -23.86 -57.65 14.23
C LYS A 107 -23.04 -58.67 15.02
N GLU A 108 -22.14 -58.22 15.90
CA GLU A 108 -21.39 -59.11 16.79
C GLU A 108 -22.26 -59.70 17.91
N SER A 109 -23.33 -59.02 18.34
CA SER A 109 -24.27 -59.57 19.32
C SER A 109 -25.29 -60.52 18.69
N SER A 110 -25.77 -60.27 17.47
CA SER A 110 -26.68 -61.18 16.74
C SER A 110 -25.98 -62.46 16.27
N ALA A 111 -24.71 -62.38 15.86
CA ALA A 111 -23.92 -63.56 15.46
C ALA A 111 -23.61 -64.53 16.61
N LYS A 112 -23.77 -64.12 17.87
CA LYS A 112 -23.64 -65.00 19.05
C LYS A 112 -24.90 -65.81 19.35
N VAL A 113 -26.05 -65.50 18.74
CA VAL A 113 -27.33 -66.19 19.02
C VAL A 113 -27.58 -67.37 18.06
N ASP A 114 -26.93 -67.41 16.88
CA ASP A 114 -27.30 -68.33 15.79
C ASP A 114 -26.19 -69.33 15.35
N SER A 115 -25.22 -69.63 16.21
CA SER A 115 -24.19 -70.65 15.92
C SER A 115 -24.18 -71.77 16.95
N LYS A 116 -25.09 -72.73 16.79
CA LYS A 116 -24.90 -74.13 17.20
C LYS A 116 -24.65 -74.95 15.92
N HIS A 117 -23.47 -75.58 15.84
CA HIS A 117 -22.91 -76.33 14.68
C HIS A 117 -22.64 -75.45 13.44
N ASP A 118 -21.50 -75.48 12.75
CA ASP A 118 -20.57 -76.58 12.47
C ASP A 118 -19.15 -76.06 12.15
N ASP A 119 -18.19 -76.99 12.22
CA ASP A 119 -16.73 -76.83 12.08
C ASP A 119 -16.26 -76.37 10.68
N LYS A 120 -15.68 -75.15 10.58
CA LYS A 120 -14.75 -74.74 9.51
C LYS A 120 -13.85 -73.59 9.97
N SER A 121 -12.53 -73.79 9.82
CA SER A 121 -11.48 -72.98 10.45
C SER A 121 -11.51 -71.48 10.09
N PRO A 122 -11.43 -70.53 11.06
CA PRO A 122 -11.83 -69.12 10.89
C PRO A 122 -10.68 -68.16 10.54
N GLU A 123 -9.47 -68.65 10.31
CA GLU A 123 -8.25 -67.83 10.31
C GLU A 123 -7.98 -67.14 8.95
N LYS A 124 -8.28 -67.78 7.81
CA LYS A 124 -7.99 -67.21 6.48
C LYS A 124 -8.92 -66.07 6.04
N GLN A 125 -10.19 -66.07 6.45
CA GLN A 125 -11.14 -65.03 6.04
C GLN A 125 -11.02 -63.74 6.86
N LYS A 126 -10.44 -63.82 8.07
CA LYS A 126 -10.18 -62.64 8.92
C LYS A 126 -8.99 -61.81 8.44
N GLU A 127 -7.98 -62.43 7.84
CA GLU A 127 -6.81 -61.70 7.35
C GLU A 127 -7.10 -60.92 6.05
N GLU A 128 -7.81 -61.51 5.08
CA GLU A 128 -8.16 -60.82 3.81
C GLU A 128 -9.12 -59.63 4.01
N ALA A 129 -10.05 -59.73 4.96
CA ALA A 129 -10.97 -58.63 5.31
C ALA A 129 -10.27 -57.50 6.10
N LYS A 130 -9.17 -57.81 6.81
CA LYS A 130 -8.35 -56.81 7.52
C LYS A 130 -7.44 -56.07 6.53
N ASP A 131 -6.80 -56.79 5.63
CA ASP A 131 -5.88 -56.24 4.62
C ASP A 131 -6.61 -55.34 3.59
N SER A 132 -7.82 -55.74 3.16
CA SER A 132 -8.64 -54.92 2.26
C SER A 132 -9.19 -53.64 2.92
N LYS A 133 -9.37 -53.63 4.24
CA LYS A 133 -9.79 -52.45 5.00
C LYS A 133 -8.62 -51.50 5.26
N ASP A 134 -7.46 -52.01 5.68
CA ASP A 134 -6.22 -51.21 5.80
C ASP A 134 -5.81 -50.59 4.45
N SER A 135 -6.04 -51.30 3.32
CA SER A 135 -5.80 -50.77 1.97
C SER A 135 -6.72 -49.60 1.60
N LYS A 136 -7.98 -49.61 2.04
CA LYS A 136 -8.95 -48.53 1.77
C LYS A 136 -8.70 -47.32 2.66
N ASP A 137 -8.50 -47.53 3.97
CA ASP A 137 -8.19 -46.47 4.93
C ASP A 137 -6.87 -45.76 4.55
N SER A 138 -5.89 -46.51 4.02
CA SER A 138 -4.63 -45.96 3.48
C SER A 138 -4.82 -45.11 2.21
N LYS A 139 -5.72 -45.50 1.30
CA LYS A 139 -6.05 -44.71 0.09
C LYS A 139 -6.82 -43.44 0.43
N GLU A 140 -7.78 -43.52 1.35
CA GLU A 140 -8.55 -42.37 1.82
C GLU A 140 -7.67 -41.36 2.56
N ALA A 141 -6.76 -41.82 3.43
CA ALA A 141 -5.78 -40.95 4.10
C ALA A 141 -4.84 -40.25 3.10
N ARG A 142 -4.44 -40.93 2.02
CA ARG A 142 -3.64 -40.31 0.94
C ARG A 142 -4.43 -39.25 0.16
N ILE A 143 -5.70 -39.48 -0.12
CA ILE A 143 -6.58 -38.54 -0.81
C ILE A 143 -6.86 -37.32 0.09
N GLU A 144 -7.15 -37.54 1.37
CA GLU A 144 -7.36 -36.46 2.35
C GLU A 144 -6.10 -35.62 2.55
N ALA A 145 -4.93 -36.26 2.66
CA ALA A 145 -3.65 -35.57 2.74
C ALA A 145 -3.39 -34.69 1.51
N SER A 146 -3.68 -35.21 0.31
CA SER A 146 -3.55 -34.47 -0.95
C SER A 146 -4.52 -33.28 -1.04
N LEU A 147 -5.78 -33.46 -0.65
CA LEU A 147 -6.79 -32.39 -0.60
C LEU A 147 -6.40 -31.29 0.39
N LYS A 148 -5.95 -31.68 1.58
CA LYS A 148 -5.50 -30.76 2.63
C LYS A 148 -4.24 -29.99 2.22
N GLU A 149 -3.32 -30.63 1.52
CA GLU A 149 -2.13 -29.98 0.97
C GLU A 149 -2.50 -28.97 -0.12
N ARG A 150 -3.39 -29.34 -1.04
CA ARG A 150 -3.91 -28.43 -2.07
C ARG A 150 -4.65 -27.24 -1.46
N GLU A 151 -5.44 -27.46 -0.43
CA GLU A 151 -6.13 -26.37 0.27
C GLU A 151 -5.14 -25.42 0.96
N LYS A 152 -4.12 -25.97 1.62
CA LYS A 152 -3.03 -25.15 2.20
C LYS A 152 -2.31 -24.31 1.15
N GLU A 153 -2.10 -24.85 -0.05
CA GLU A 153 -1.50 -24.11 -1.16
C GLU A 153 -2.39 -22.95 -1.62
N VAL A 154 -3.69 -23.20 -1.78
CA VAL A 154 -4.68 -22.15 -2.12
C VAL A 154 -4.73 -21.07 -1.04
N GLN A 155 -4.68 -21.45 0.24
CA GLN A 155 -4.64 -20.49 1.34
C GLN A 155 -3.35 -19.67 1.35
N ARG A 156 -2.20 -20.29 1.09
CA ARG A 156 -0.90 -19.59 1.00
C ARG A 156 -0.88 -18.59 -0.16
N THR A 157 -1.29 -19.02 -1.35
CA THR A 157 -1.38 -18.15 -2.54
C THR A 157 -2.36 -16.98 -2.32
N LEU A 158 -3.53 -17.24 -1.74
CA LEU A 158 -4.48 -16.20 -1.38
C LEU A 158 -3.87 -15.22 -0.37
N ALA A 159 -3.25 -15.70 0.71
CA ALA A 159 -2.63 -14.84 1.73
C ALA A 159 -1.57 -13.90 1.12
N VAL A 160 -0.73 -14.41 0.21
CA VAL A 160 0.25 -13.61 -0.53
C VAL A 160 -0.45 -12.55 -1.38
N HIS A 161 -1.46 -12.91 -2.16
CA HIS A 161 -2.17 -11.97 -3.03
C HIS A 161 -2.89 -10.88 -2.22
N LEU A 162 -3.47 -11.23 -1.08
CA LEU A 162 -4.11 -10.28 -0.19
C LEU A 162 -3.11 -9.30 0.43
N LYS A 163 -1.95 -9.78 0.87
CA LYS A 163 -0.86 -8.94 1.37
C LYS A 163 -0.33 -8.01 0.28
N HIS A 164 -0.17 -8.50 -0.95
CA HIS A 164 0.22 -7.67 -2.08
C HIS A 164 -0.79 -6.54 -2.30
N ARG A 165 -2.08 -6.87 -2.34
CA ARG A 165 -3.15 -5.89 -2.50
C ARG A 165 -3.22 -4.88 -1.34
N GLU A 166 -2.94 -5.31 -0.11
CA GLU A 166 -2.80 -4.42 1.06
C GLU A 166 -1.66 -3.43 0.86
N ASN A 167 -0.48 -3.94 0.49
CA ASN A 167 0.71 -3.14 0.24
C ASN A 167 0.48 -2.12 -0.89
N GLU A 168 -0.19 -2.52 -1.97
CA GLU A 168 -0.57 -1.62 -3.07
C GLU A 168 -1.48 -0.49 -2.57
N ARG A 169 -2.48 -0.80 -1.73
CA ARG A 169 -3.36 0.24 -1.16
C ARG A 169 -2.58 1.22 -0.27
N GLU A 170 -1.70 0.71 0.58
CA GLU A 170 -0.86 1.58 1.43
C GLU A 170 0.13 2.41 0.60
N GLN A 171 0.69 1.83 -0.46
CA GLN A 171 1.55 2.56 -1.40
C GLN A 171 0.77 3.68 -2.09
N HIS A 172 -0.45 3.43 -2.57
CA HIS A 172 -1.27 4.47 -3.20
C HIS A 172 -1.61 5.62 -2.23
N LYS A 173 -1.87 5.32 -0.95
CA LYS A 173 -2.07 6.37 0.08
C LYS A 173 -0.80 7.17 0.33
N HIS A 174 0.36 6.51 0.32
CA HIS A 174 1.66 7.19 0.43
C HIS A 174 1.91 8.08 -0.78
N ASP A 175 1.73 7.56 -1.99
CA ASP A 175 1.89 8.29 -3.24
C ASP A 175 0.97 9.51 -3.30
N GLU A 176 -0.29 9.38 -2.88
CA GLU A 176 -1.25 10.49 -2.78
C GLU A 176 -0.75 11.57 -1.82
N ALA A 177 -0.25 11.19 -0.65
CA ALA A 177 0.35 12.14 0.30
C ALA A 177 1.61 12.82 -0.26
N VAL A 178 2.45 12.10 -1.01
CA VAL A 178 3.61 12.66 -1.72
C VAL A 178 3.16 13.70 -2.75
N VAL A 179 2.12 13.40 -3.54
CA VAL A 179 1.54 14.33 -4.52
C VAL A 179 1.00 15.58 -3.83
N HIS A 180 0.23 15.44 -2.75
CA HIS A 180 -0.26 16.57 -1.97
C HIS A 180 0.87 17.43 -1.38
N PHE A 181 1.93 16.79 -0.87
CA PHE A 181 3.06 17.51 -0.34
C PHE A 181 3.84 18.26 -1.42
N ASN A 182 4.05 17.64 -2.58
CA ASN A 182 4.70 18.30 -3.72
C ASN A 182 3.89 19.49 -4.24
N ALA A 183 2.56 19.39 -4.27
CA ALA A 183 1.69 20.53 -4.62
C ALA A 183 1.83 21.68 -3.61
N LEU A 184 1.86 21.36 -2.31
CA LEU A 184 2.12 22.34 -1.26
C LEU A 184 3.48 23.04 -1.43
N LEU A 185 4.52 22.28 -1.74
CA LEU A 185 5.86 22.82 -2.00
C LEU A 185 5.85 23.73 -3.23
N ALA A 186 5.21 23.33 -4.33
CA ALA A 186 5.10 24.15 -5.54
C ALA A 186 4.39 25.50 -5.29
N ASP A 187 3.35 25.49 -4.45
CA ASP A 187 2.57 26.69 -4.15
C ASP A 187 3.27 27.61 -3.14
N LEU A 188 3.87 27.05 -2.09
CA LEU A 188 4.33 27.84 -0.94
C LEU A 188 5.85 28.04 -0.90
N VAL A 189 6.63 27.16 -1.54
CA VAL A 189 8.09 27.20 -1.60
C VAL A 189 8.50 27.54 -3.03
N ARG A 190 8.47 28.83 -3.38
CA ARG A 190 8.86 29.32 -4.72
C ARG A 190 10.32 29.77 -4.82
N SER A 191 11.01 29.82 -3.68
CA SER A 191 12.40 30.23 -3.60
C SER A 191 13.28 29.10 -3.04
N ASN A 192 14.55 29.08 -3.45
CA ASN A 192 15.53 28.06 -3.06
C ASN A 192 16.48 28.53 -1.94
N ASP A 193 16.27 29.74 -1.41
CA ASP A 193 17.02 30.33 -0.30
C ASP A 193 16.36 30.07 1.07
N MET A 194 15.14 29.53 1.07
CA MET A 194 14.42 29.15 2.27
C MET A 194 15.14 27.97 2.94
N SER A 195 15.24 27.98 4.27
CA SER A 195 15.65 26.77 5.00
C SER A 195 14.45 25.83 5.18
N TRP A 196 14.73 24.53 5.38
CA TRP A 196 13.68 23.55 5.70
C TRP A 196 12.85 23.97 6.92
N LYS A 197 13.49 24.58 7.94
CA LYS A 197 12.82 25.04 9.16
C LYS A 197 11.81 26.15 8.88
N GLU A 198 12.14 27.08 7.99
CA GLU A 198 11.26 28.18 7.57
C GLU A 198 10.13 27.66 6.68
N ALA A 199 10.46 26.85 5.67
CA ALA A 199 9.48 26.21 4.81
C ALA A 199 8.46 25.39 5.62
N LYS A 200 8.93 24.52 6.52
CA LYS A 200 8.08 23.71 7.41
C LYS A 200 7.15 24.57 8.27
N ARG A 201 7.60 25.73 8.75
CA ARG A 201 6.77 26.66 9.54
C ARG A 201 5.65 27.27 8.69
N GLN A 202 5.92 27.59 7.43
CA GLN A 202 4.93 28.12 6.49
C GLN A 202 3.94 27.04 6.05
N LEU A 203 4.44 25.86 5.68
CA LEU A 203 3.63 24.72 5.23
C LEU A 203 2.59 24.30 6.29
N ARG A 204 2.96 24.29 7.58
CA ARG A 204 2.05 23.92 8.68
C ARG A 204 0.85 24.84 8.88
N LYS A 205 0.88 26.05 8.30
CA LYS A 205 -0.26 26.98 8.39
C LYS A 205 -1.30 26.72 7.32
N ASP A 206 -0.97 25.93 6.29
CA ASP A 206 -1.89 25.58 5.22
C ASP A 206 -2.76 24.40 5.65
N SER A 207 -4.08 24.52 5.47
CA SER A 207 -5.06 23.48 5.82
C SER A 207 -4.77 22.12 5.16
N ARG A 208 -4.13 22.11 3.97
CA ARG A 208 -3.78 20.89 3.25
C ARG A 208 -2.63 20.12 3.90
N TYR A 209 -1.92 20.71 4.86
CA TYR A 209 -0.82 20.03 5.55
C TYR A 209 -1.28 18.80 6.35
N GLU A 210 -2.56 18.76 6.75
CA GLU A 210 -3.14 17.58 7.42
C GLU A 210 -3.28 16.36 6.47
N LEU A 211 -3.37 16.60 5.15
CA LEU A 211 -3.48 15.53 4.15
C LEU A 211 -2.17 14.73 4.00
N VAL A 212 -1.06 15.26 4.51
CA VAL A 212 0.27 14.65 4.40
C VAL A 212 0.75 14.05 5.73
N ASP A 213 -0.15 13.80 6.67
CA ASP A 213 0.17 13.25 8.00
C ASP A 213 0.75 11.83 7.96
N SER A 214 0.50 11.07 6.89
CA SER A 214 1.08 9.74 6.66
C SER A 214 2.58 9.78 6.39
N LEU A 215 3.08 10.89 5.81
CA LEU A 215 4.50 11.09 5.56
C LEU A 215 5.21 11.49 6.85
N ASP A 216 6.34 10.83 7.11
CA ASP A 216 7.15 11.16 8.28
C ASP A 216 7.93 12.47 8.10
N SER A 217 8.65 12.90 9.14
CA SER A 217 9.38 14.18 9.07
C SER A 217 10.62 14.13 8.18
N GLU A 218 11.22 12.96 7.99
CA GLU A 218 12.44 12.78 7.19
C GLU A 218 12.10 12.73 5.70
N GLU A 219 11.03 12.01 5.34
CA GLU A 219 10.47 11.98 4.00
C GLU A 219 10.05 13.37 3.53
N LYS A 220 9.35 14.14 4.38
CA LYS A 220 8.98 15.53 4.09
C LYS A 220 10.21 16.40 3.83
N GLU A 221 11.29 16.23 4.61
CA GLU A 221 12.53 16.98 4.40
C GLU A 221 13.24 16.55 3.11
N LYS A 222 13.21 15.26 2.78
CA LYS A 222 13.77 14.74 1.53
C LYS A 222 13.04 15.30 0.31
N LEU A 223 11.70 15.28 0.31
CA LEU A 223 10.87 15.86 -0.75
C LEU A 223 11.13 17.37 -0.89
N TYR A 224 11.28 18.08 0.23
CA TYR A 224 11.68 19.49 0.22
C TYR A 224 13.03 19.72 -0.47
N LYS A 225 14.06 18.92 -0.12
CA LYS A 225 15.40 19.04 -0.74
C LYS A 225 15.34 18.81 -2.26
N VAL A 226 14.63 17.76 -2.69
CA VAL A 226 14.41 17.46 -4.11
C VAL A 226 13.73 18.64 -4.82
N HIS A 227 12.64 19.19 -4.25
CA HIS A 227 11.94 20.34 -4.83
C HIS A 227 12.84 21.58 -4.96
N VAL A 228 13.66 21.86 -3.94
CA VAL A 228 14.62 22.99 -3.95
C VAL A 228 15.71 22.78 -5.02
N GLU A 229 16.21 21.56 -5.18
CA GLU A 229 17.16 21.20 -6.22
C GLU A 229 16.55 21.37 -7.63
N GLU A 230 15.32 20.89 -7.84
CA GLU A 230 14.59 21.07 -9.10
C GLU A 230 14.27 22.54 -9.41
N LEU A 231 13.92 23.34 -8.41
CA LEU A 231 13.79 24.79 -8.57
C LEU A 231 15.11 25.42 -8.98
N SER A 232 16.21 25.05 -8.32
CA SER A 232 17.54 25.55 -8.66
C SER A 232 17.95 25.16 -10.09
N LYS A 233 17.67 23.92 -10.49
CA LYS A 233 17.94 23.41 -11.84
C LYS A 233 17.13 24.18 -12.90
N ARG A 234 15.81 24.32 -12.72
CA ARG A 234 14.96 25.08 -13.67
C ARG A 234 15.39 26.55 -13.79
N LYS A 235 15.71 27.20 -12.66
CA LYS A 235 16.22 28.58 -12.67
C LYS A 235 17.55 28.68 -13.43
N LYS A 236 18.47 27.73 -13.22
CA LYS A 236 19.76 27.64 -13.93
C LYS A 236 19.55 27.43 -15.44
N GLU A 237 18.64 26.55 -15.83
CA GLU A 237 18.28 26.33 -17.24
C GLU A 237 17.76 27.62 -17.88
N LYS A 238 16.81 28.32 -17.24
CA LYS A 238 16.31 29.60 -17.76
C LYS A 238 17.38 30.70 -17.82
N PHE A 239 18.27 30.75 -16.85
CA PHE A 239 19.42 31.67 -16.89
C PHE A 239 20.37 31.35 -18.06
N ARG A 240 20.63 30.06 -18.35
CA ARG A 240 21.48 29.66 -19.48
C ARG A 240 20.81 29.85 -20.84
N GLU A 241 19.49 29.60 -20.94
CA GLU A 241 18.70 29.93 -22.14
C GLU A 241 18.85 31.40 -22.50
N MET A 242 18.71 32.30 -21.50
CA MET A 242 18.94 33.73 -21.69
C MET A 242 20.36 34.04 -22.19
N LEU A 243 21.40 33.40 -21.63
CA LEU A 243 22.78 33.61 -22.10
C LEU A 243 22.98 33.15 -23.55
N ASN A 244 22.30 32.09 -23.99
CA ASN A 244 22.37 31.61 -25.37
C ASN A 244 21.74 32.58 -26.38
N GLU A 245 20.79 33.42 -25.95
CA GLU A 245 20.14 34.42 -26.79
C GLU A 245 21.01 35.68 -27.02
N ILE A 246 22.12 35.81 -26.29
CA ILE A 246 23.04 36.95 -26.39
C ILE A 246 23.97 36.75 -27.58
N SER A 247 23.74 37.50 -28.65
CA SER A 247 24.46 37.36 -29.92
C SER A 247 25.95 37.73 -29.86
N ASP A 248 26.33 38.66 -28.98
CA ASP A 248 27.69 39.16 -28.80
C ASP A 248 28.48 38.40 -27.72
N LEU A 249 27.92 37.32 -27.17
CA LEU A 249 28.58 36.53 -26.12
C LEU A 249 29.64 35.59 -26.70
N THR A 250 30.90 35.92 -26.40
CA THR A 250 32.11 35.18 -26.74
C THR A 250 32.68 34.41 -25.53
N LEU A 251 33.66 33.52 -25.76
CA LEU A 251 34.28 32.71 -24.69
C LEU A 251 35.16 33.52 -23.72
N ASP A 252 35.57 34.73 -24.11
CA ASP A 252 36.37 35.68 -23.35
C ASP A 252 35.55 36.87 -22.79
N SER A 253 34.23 36.87 -23.00
CA SER A 253 33.32 37.91 -22.50
C SER A 253 33.40 38.05 -20.98
N SER A 254 33.47 39.30 -20.48
CA SER A 254 33.50 39.55 -19.05
C SER A 254 32.09 39.57 -18.45
N TRP A 255 31.97 39.13 -17.19
CA TRP A 255 30.69 39.19 -16.47
C TRP A 255 30.12 40.62 -16.41
N LYS A 256 31.00 41.63 -16.26
CA LYS A 256 30.58 43.04 -16.12
C LYS A 256 29.94 43.59 -17.39
N GLU A 257 30.37 43.14 -18.56
CA GLU A 257 29.78 43.53 -19.86
C GLU A 257 28.43 42.85 -20.05
N ILE A 258 28.40 41.52 -19.94
CA ILE A 258 27.18 40.73 -20.12
C ILE A 258 26.11 41.14 -19.10
N ARG A 259 26.49 41.41 -17.84
CA ARG A 259 25.55 41.86 -16.81
C ARG A 259 24.80 43.14 -17.22
N LYS A 260 25.44 44.07 -17.95
CA LYS A 260 24.79 45.33 -18.34
C LYS A 260 23.62 45.10 -19.29
N SER A 261 23.68 44.08 -20.14
CA SER A 261 22.61 43.75 -21.09
C SER A 261 21.50 42.91 -20.45
N ILE A 262 21.81 42.06 -19.48
CA ILE A 262 20.83 41.13 -18.87
C ILE A 262 20.20 41.61 -17.55
N LYS A 263 20.65 42.74 -16.99
CA LYS A 263 20.23 43.18 -15.63
C LYS A 263 18.72 43.35 -15.45
N GLU A 264 17.99 43.65 -16.52
CA GLU A 264 16.52 43.81 -16.51
C GLU A 264 15.78 42.53 -16.94
N ASP A 265 16.48 41.49 -17.41
CA ASP A 265 15.85 40.24 -17.83
C ASP A 265 15.27 39.50 -16.61
N VAL A 266 14.00 39.11 -16.71
CA VAL A 266 13.27 38.43 -15.64
C VAL A 266 13.97 37.13 -15.22
N ARG A 267 14.63 36.42 -16.14
CA ARG A 267 15.37 35.17 -15.87
C ARG A 267 16.63 35.44 -15.04
N TYR A 268 17.32 36.56 -15.25
CA TYR A 268 18.42 37.00 -14.39
C TYR A 268 17.94 37.31 -12.98
N VAL A 269 16.91 38.16 -12.85
CA VAL A 269 16.36 38.57 -11.54
C VAL A 269 15.81 37.36 -10.76
N ARG A 270 15.18 36.39 -11.44
CA ARG A 270 14.60 35.20 -10.81
C ARG A 270 15.63 34.10 -10.49
N PHE A 271 16.78 34.10 -11.15
CA PHE A 271 17.83 33.11 -10.91
C PHE A 271 18.39 33.24 -9.50
N SER A 272 18.84 34.44 -9.13
CA SER A 272 19.43 34.73 -7.83
C SER A 272 19.50 36.22 -7.56
N SER A 273 19.18 36.64 -6.32
CA SER A 273 19.43 38.00 -5.84
C SER A 273 20.93 38.29 -5.57
N SER A 274 21.75 37.24 -5.50
CA SER A 274 23.21 37.35 -5.32
C SER A 274 23.91 37.44 -6.66
N ASP A 275 24.48 38.60 -6.97
CA ASP A 275 25.26 38.79 -8.21
C ASP A 275 26.47 37.85 -8.30
N ARG A 276 27.09 37.55 -7.16
CA ARG A 276 28.20 36.58 -7.07
C ARG A 276 27.79 35.17 -7.50
N LYS A 277 26.55 34.76 -7.23
CA LYS A 277 26.02 33.46 -7.69
C LYS A 277 25.79 33.50 -9.21
N CYS A 278 25.25 34.61 -9.73
CA CYS A 278 25.06 34.81 -11.17
C CYS A 278 26.40 34.77 -11.93
N GLU A 279 27.42 35.48 -11.41
CA GLU A 279 28.77 35.48 -11.98
C GLU A 279 29.39 34.07 -11.96
N LYS A 280 29.23 33.34 -10.85
CA LYS A 280 29.74 31.97 -10.74
C LYS A 280 29.10 31.06 -11.80
N GLU A 281 27.78 31.14 -11.96
CA GLU A 281 27.06 30.36 -12.97
C GLU A 281 27.47 30.76 -14.39
N PHE A 282 27.66 32.05 -14.67
CA PHE A 282 28.19 32.51 -15.95
C PHE A 282 29.57 31.92 -16.27
N ARG A 283 30.48 31.90 -15.28
CA ARG A 283 31.80 31.27 -15.45
C ARG A 283 31.71 29.77 -15.67
N GLU A 284 30.78 29.08 -15.00
CA GLU A 284 30.51 27.65 -15.25
C GLU A 284 29.96 27.44 -16.67
N TYR A 285 29.01 28.28 -17.12
CA TYR A 285 28.48 28.25 -18.48
C TYR A 285 29.57 28.42 -19.56
N LEU A 286 30.50 29.37 -19.39
CA LEU A 286 31.62 29.54 -20.32
C LEU A 286 32.55 28.32 -20.35
N LYS A 287 32.81 27.70 -19.19
CA LYS A 287 33.58 26.45 -19.12
C LYS A 287 32.88 25.32 -19.88
N ASP A 288 31.57 25.18 -19.69
CA ASP A 288 30.76 24.16 -20.36
C ASP A 288 30.74 24.38 -21.88
N ARG A 289 30.59 25.63 -22.34
CA ARG A 289 30.72 25.98 -23.77
C ARG A 289 32.10 25.67 -24.32
N MET A 290 33.17 25.97 -23.59
CA MET A 290 34.53 25.66 -24.03
C MET A 290 34.75 24.15 -24.14
N ILE A 291 34.24 23.36 -23.20
CA ILE A 291 34.30 21.89 -23.25
C ILE A 291 33.53 21.38 -24.46
N THR A 292 32.32 21.89 -24.70
CA THR A 292 31.48 21.52 -25.84
C THR A 292 32.19 21.82 -27.16
N ALA A 293 32.71 23.05 -27.35
CA ALA A 293 33.46 23.43 -28.54
C ALA A 293 34.73 22.57 -28.75
N LYS A 294 35.44 22.21 -27.66
CA LYS A 294 36.59 21.29 -27.74
C LYS A 294 36.17 19.89 -28.19
N ASN A 295 35.03 19.40 -27.71
CA ASN A 295 34.52 18.09 -28.09
C ASN A 295 34.02 18.07 -29.54
N GLU A 296 33.31 19.12 -29.97
CA GLU A 296 32.90 19.30 -31.37
C GLU A 296 34.10 19.37 -32.31
N PHE A 297 35.14 20.13 -31.95
CA PHE A 297 36.38 20.19 -32.70
C PHE A 297 37.07 18.82 -32.80
N LYS A 298 37.15 18.07 -31.68
CA LYS A 298 37.69 16.70 -31.69
C LYS A 298 36.88 15.77 -32.59
N ASN A 299 35.55 15.84 -32.53
CA ASN A 299 34.67 15.02 -33.36
C ASN A 299 34.85 15.36 -34.85
N LEU A 300 34.96 16.64 -35.20
CA LEU A 300 35.26 17.05 -36.57
C LEU A 300 36.61 16.49 -37.04
N LEU A 301 37.64 16.49 -36.19
CA LEU A 301 38.91 15.86 -36.55
C LEU A 301 38.77 14.35 -36.75
N MET A 302 37.98 13.66 -35.92
CA MET A 302 37.78 12.20 -36.02
C MET A 302 36.95 11.78 -37.23
N VAL A 303 36.01 12.60 -37.71
CA VAL A 303 35.13 12.30 -38.85
C VAL A 303 35.80 12.61 -40.19
N ASN A 304 36.89 13.38 -40.19
CA ASN A 304 37.63 13.79 -41.39
C ASN A 304 38.90 12.94 -41.68
N TYR A 305 39.03 11.77 -41.04
CA TYR A 305 40.04 10.74 -41.32
C TYR A 305 39.38 9.37 -41.50
#